data_AF-A0A150TVF4-F1
#
_entry.id   AF-A0A150TVF4-F1
#
_cell.length_a   1.000
_cell.length_b   1.000
_cell.length_c   1.000
_cell.angle_alpha   90.00
_cell.angle_beta   90.00
_cell.angle_gamma   90.00
#
_symmetry.space_group_name_H-M   'P 1'
#
loop_
_entity.id
_entity.type
_entity.pdbx_description
1 polymer ?
#
loop_
_entity_poly.entity_id
_entity_poly.type
_entity_poly.pdbx_seq_one_letter_code
_entity_poly.pdbx_strand_id
1 'polypeptide(L)'
;MLTVRTFLPIAIVMSVVAGCESPTDAQAKAERAQREAEQKAAEVATELDKKVAEIDQRAERETDNALREAAEKLNNAALEAQEKTVEAQAELLKARDDVRASATRKVEDLEKDVVELRAKAEKKLSKAEVDRMVKDLQDKSEAVRRSLRDLDAATSTNLEQVKKGVDQRVEELDRAIQEARRRV
;
A
#
# COMPACT_ATOMS: atom_id res chain seq x y z
N MET A 1 35.83 8.88 13.99
CA MET A 1 37.24 9.28 13.80
C MET A 1 37.33 10.15 12.56
N LEU A 2 37.68 11.44 12.69
CA LEU A 2 38.20 12.31 11.62
C LEU A 2 38.74 13.61 12.26
N THR A 3 40.04 13.54 12.59
CA THR A 3 41.12 14.54 12.43
C THR A 3 40.91 16.05 12.68
N VAL A 4 41.50 16.51 13.80
CA VAL A 4 42.42 17.65 14.02
C VAL A 4 42.82 18.54 12.82
N ARG A 5 42.79 19.87 13.01
CA ARG A 5 43.68 20.90 12.42
C ARG A 5 43.66 22.17 13.30
N THR A 6 44.60 22.37 14.23
CA THR A 6 45.87 23.15 14.14
C THR A 6 45.78 24.68 13.92
N PHE A 7 46.22 25.41 14.95
CA PHE A 7 47.08 26.61 15.00
C PHE A 7 46.64 27.97 14.44
N LEU A 8 46.60 28.98 15.34
CA LEU A 8 47.26 30.28 15.09
C LEU A 8 47.70 30.94 16.42
N PRO A 9 48.97 31.38 16.57
CA PRO A 9 49.43 32.12 17.74
C PRO A 9 49.14 33.62 17.59
N ILE A 10 48.50 34.23 18.59
CA ILE A 10 48.34 35.69 18.68
C ILE A 10 49.67 36.27 19.18
N ALA A 11 50.44 36.85 18.27
CA ALA A 11 51.58 37.70 18.62
C ALA A 11 51.07 39.03 19.19
N ILE A 12 51.14 39.18 20.52
CA ILE A 12 50.91 40.47 21.19
C ILE A 12 52.21 41.27 21.08
N VAL A 13 52.25 42.19 20.12
CA VAL A 13 53.30 43.22 20.01
C VAL A 13 52.97 44.33 21.00
N MET A 14 53.65 44.32 22.15
CA MET A 14 53.69 45.44 23.11
C MET A 14 54.59 46.55 22.56
N SER A 15 54.02 47.47 21.78
CA SER A 15 54.67 48.73 21.41
C SER A 15 54.44 49.76 22.51
N VAL A 16 55.45 49.93 23.36
CA VAL A 16 55.54 50.99 24.36
C VAL A 16 55.83 52.31 23.63
N VAL A 17 54.86 53.22 23.59
CA VAL A 17 55.10 54.63 23.25
C VAL A 17 55.00 55.43 24.55
N ALA A 18 56.14 55.91 25.01
CA ALA A 18 56.25 56.77 26.18
C ALA A 18 55.88 58.22 25.82
N GLY A 19 54.75 58.68 26.34
CA GLY A 19 54.39 60.10 26.45
C GLY A 19 53.99 60.40 27.91
N CYS A 20 54.58 61.43 28.51
CA CYS A 20 54.40 61.78 29.92
C CYS A 20 53.00 62.36 30.20
N GLU A 21 52.04 61.49 30.50
CA GLU A 21 50.84 61.81 31.30
C GLU A 21 50.99 61.12 32.67
N SER A 22 50.31 61.64 33.71
CA SER A 22 50.43 61.09 35.06
C SER A 22 50.01 59.60 35.10
N PRO A 23 50.70 58.73 35.87
CA PRO A 23 50.41 57.29 35.93
C PRO A 23 48.97 57.00 36.38
N THR A 24 48.36 57.90 37.14
CA THR A 24 46.95 57.86 37.55
C THR A 24 45.97 58.07 36.39
N ASP A 25 46.29 58.94 35.43
CA ASP A 25 45.42 59.19 34.27
C ASP A 25 45.49 58.05 33.24
N ALA A 26 46.68 57.44 33.07
CA ALA A 26 46.86 56.27 32.21
C ALA A 26 46.09 55.05 32.73
N GLN A 27 46.09 54.82 34.05
CA GLN A 27 45.33 53.75 34.68
C GLN A 27 43.82 53.98 34.55
N ALA A 28 43.34 55.22 34.77
CA ALA A 28 41.93 55.54 34.62
C ALA A 28 41.44 55.41 33.16
N LYS A 29 42.27 55.75 32.16
CA LYS A 29 41.97 55.52 30.73
C LYS A 29 41.93 54.03 30.41
N ALA A 30 42.84 53.24 30.96
CA ALA A 30 42.88 51.78 30.76
C ALA A 30 41.65 51.09 31.38
N GLU A 31 41.24 51.48 32.59
CA GLU A 31 40.04 50.93 33.25
C GLU A 31 38.74 51.29 32.50
N ARG A 32 38.65 52.52 31.96
CA ARG A 32 37.51 52.90 31.11
C ARG A 32 37.48 52.12 29.81
N ALA A 33 38.63 51.96 29.15
CA ALA A 33 38.74 51.16 27.94
C ALA A 33 38.39 49.68 28.20
N GLN A 34 38.79 49.12 29.35
CA GLN A 34 38.39 47.77 29.76
C GLN A 34 36.89 47.66 30.01
N ARG A 35 36.29 48.60 30.76
CA ARG A 35 34.83 48.59 31.01
C ARG A 35 34.01 48.75 29.74
N GLU A 36 34.43 49.61 28.82
CA GLU A 36 33.78 49.75 27.51
C GLU A 36 33.93 48.49 26.66
N ALA A 37 35.09 47.83 26.72
CA ALA A 37 35.30 46.56 26.04
C ALA A 37 34.44 45.44 26.65
N GLU A 38 34.33 45.37 27.98
CA GLU A 38 33.47 44.42 28.69
C GLU A 38 31.98 44.67 28.40
N GLN A 39 31.54 45.93 28.39
CA GLN A 39 30.16 46.30 28.03
C GLN A 39 29.84 45.90 26.58
N LYS A 40 30.71 46.20 25.63
CA LYS A 40 30.54 45.79 24.23
C LYS A 40 30.57 44.28 24.07
N ALA A 41 31.43 43.58 24.80
CA ALA A 41 31.47 42.12 24.79
C ALA A 41 30.17 41.52 25.35
N ALA A 42 29.61 42.10 26.42
CA ALA A 42 28.33 41.67 26.98
C ALA A 42 27.16 41.94 26.01
N GLU A 43 27.12 43.11 25.36
CA GLU A 43 26.11 43.42 24.35
C GLU A 43 26.16 42.44 23.17
N VAL A 44 27.36 42.18 22.64
CA VAL A 44 27.57 41.22 21.53
C VAL A 44 27.16 39.80 21.95
N ALA A 45 27.48 39.37 23.17
CA ALA A 45 27.04 38.09 23.70
C ALA A 45 25.51 37.99 23.76
N THR A 46 24.82 39.02 24.27
CA THR A 46 23.34 39.00 24.32
C THR A 46 22.69 39.03 22.93
N GLU A 47 23.30 39.69 21.95
CA GLU A 47 22.81 39.71 20.58
C GLU A 47 23.03 38.35 19.89
N LEU A 48 24.16 37.70 20.15
CA LEU A 48 24.44 36.32 19.70
C LEU A 48 23.43 35.34 20.30
N ASP A 49 23.17 35.41 21.62
CA ASP A 49 22.20 34.55 22.28
C ASP A 49 20.79 34.71 21.70
N LYS A 50 20.36 35.95 21.41
CA LYS A 50 19.09 36.23 20.74
C LYS A 50 19.05 35.63 19.33
N LYS A 51 20.11 35.82 18.53
CA LYS A 51 20.20 35.28 17.16
C LYS A 51 20.20 33.75 17.15
N VAL A 52 20.89 33.11 18.09
CA VAL A 52 20.90 31.64 18.23
C VAL A 52 19.50 31.15 18.60
N ALA A 53 18.83 31.78 19.57
CA ALA A 53 17.46 31.41 19.95
C ALA A 53 16.44 31.59 18.80
N GLU A 54 16.57 32.65 18.00
CA GLU A 54 15.72 32.88 16.80
C GLU A 54 15.98 31.82 15.72
N ILE A 55 17.24 31.42 15.50
CA ILE A 55 17.62 30.36 14.56
C ILE A 55 17.05 29.02 15.00
N ASP A 56 17.19 28.64 16.28
CA ASP A 56 16.68 27.39 16.81
C ASP A 56 15.15 27.32 16.69
N GLN A 57 14.44 28.39 17.06
CA GLN A 57 12.99 28.45 16.92
C GLN A 57 12.52 28.33 15.46
N ARG A 58 13.28 28.91 14.52
CA ARG A 58 12.97 28.78 13.09
C ARG A 58 13.19 27.34 12.60
N ALA A 59 14.30 26.73 13.00
CA ALA A 59 14.62 25.35 12.66
C ALA A 59 13.56 24.37 13.21
N GLU A 60 13.10 24.57 14.45
CA GLU A 60 12.00 23.81 15.04
C GLU A 60 10.71 23.94 14.23
N ARG A 61 10.29 25.18 13.87
CA ARG A 61 9.08 25.41 13.07
C ARG A 61 9.15 24.79 11.68
N GLU A 62 10.30 24.89 11.01
CA GLU A 62 10.50 24.29 9.70
C GLU A 62 10.48 22.76 9.78
N THR A 63 11.07 22.19 10.83
CA THR A 63 11.01 20.74 11.10
C THR A 63 9.59 20.28 11.40
N ASP A 64 8.85 20.98 12.25
CA ASP A 64 7.44 20.66 12.58
C ASP A 64 6.54 20.74 11.34
N ASN A 65 6.72 21.77 10.50
CA ASN A 65 5.97 21.90 9.25
C ASN A 65 6.31 20.76 8.28
N ALA A 66 7.59 20.40 8.14
CA ALA A 66 8.00 19.27 7.31
C ALA A 66 7.44 17.94 7.82
N LEU A 67 7.41 17.73 9.15
CA LEU A 67 6.81 16.55 9.77
C LEU A 67 5.30 16.49 9.55
N ARG A 68 4.58 17.62 9.67
CA ARG A 68 3.14 17.70 9.36
C ARG A 68 2.85 17.40 7.90
N GLU A 69 3.58 18.00 6.97
CA GLU A 69 3.42 17.75 5.53
C GLU A 69 3.73 16.28 5.19
N ALA A 70 4.78 15.70 5.79
CA ALA A 70 5.09 14.29 5.62
C ALA A 70 3.98 13.39 6.18
N ALA A 71 3.42 13.72 7.35
CA ALA A 71 2.31 12.98 7.94
C ALA A 71 1.04 13.08 7.08
N GLU A 72 0.72 14.25 6.53
CA GLU A 72 -0.40 14.44 5.59
C GLU A 72 -0.21 13.61 4.32
N LYS A 73 0.99 13.63 3.72
CA LYS A 73 1.30 12.81 2.53
C LYS A 73 1.19 11.32 2.82
N LEU A 74 1.69 10.86 3.97
CA LEU A 74 1.56 9.46 4.39
C LEU A 74 0.10 9.05 4.61
N ASN A 75 -0.69 9.91 5.26
CA ASN A 75 -2.12 9.65 5.46
C ASN A 75 -2.89 9.60 4.13
N ASN A 76 -2.63 10.55 3.22
CA ASN A 76 -3.26 10.54 1.89
C ASN A 76 -2.87 9.28 1.09
N ALA A 77 -1.60 8.91 1.09
CA ALA A 77 -1.15 7.68 0.42
C ALA A 77 -1.79 6.41 1.01
N ALA A 78 -1.98 6.37 2.34
CA ALA A 78 -2.65 5.25 3.00
C ALA A 78 -4.14 5.17 2.61
N LEU A 79 -4.84 6.32 2.53
CA LEU A 79 -6.23 6.39 2.08
C LEU A 79 -6.38 5.94 0.62
N GLU A 80 -5.53 6.41 -0.30
CA GLU A 80 -5.55 5.98 -1.70
C GLU A 80 -5.27 4.48 -1.86
N ALA A 81 -4.33 3.93 -1.07
CA ALA A 81 -4.04 2.50 -1.09
C ALA A 81 -5.23 1.67 -0.57
N GLN A 82 -5.93 2.17 0.46
CA GLN A 82 -7.13 1.54 0.98
C GLN A 82 -8.27 1.58 -0.04
N GLU A 83 -8.50 2.72 -0.69
CA GLU A 83 -9.51 2.89 -1.75
C GLU A 83 -9.28 1.90 -2.89
N LYS A 84 -8.05 1.84 -3.44
CA LYS A 84 -7.69 0.88 -4.50
C LYS A 84 -7.85 -0.58 -4.07
N THR A 85 -7.61 -0.89 -2.80
CA THR A 85 -7.81 -2.24 -2.27
C THR A 85 -9.30 -2.61 -2.24
N VAL A 86 -10.16 -1.66 -1.84
CA VAL A 86 -11.62 -1.86 -1.85
C VAL A 86 -12.15 -2.01 -3.27
N GLU A 87 -11.69 -1.17 -4.20
CA GLU A 87 -12.03 -1.27 -5.62
C GLU A 87 -11.64 -2.62 -6.21
N ALA A 88 -10.40 -3.07 -5.99
CA ALA A 88 -9.93 -4.36 -6.48
C ALA A 88 -10.73 -5.54 -5.88
N GLN A 89 -11.15 -5.45 -4.62
CA GLN A 89 -12.03 -6.45 -4.01
C GLN A 89 -13.43 -6.45 -4.62
N ALA A 90 -13.98 -5.27 -4.93
CA ALA A 90 -15.27 -5.13 -5.58
C ALA A 90 -15.26 -5.69 -7.01
N GLU A 91 -14.20 -5.42 -7.78
CA GLU A 91 -14.01 -6.00 -9.12
C GLU A 91 -13.88 -7.53 -9.07
N LEU A 92 -13.13 -8.05 -8.10
CA LEU A 92 -12.99 -9.50 -7.89
C LEU A 92 -14.33 -10.17 -7.52
N LEU A 93 -15.14 -9.53 -6.68
CA LEU A 93 -16.50 -9.99 -6.35
C LEU A 93 -17.38 -10.02 -7.60
N LYS A 94 -17.41 -8.92 -8.36
CA LYS A 94 -18.18 -8.82 -9.60
C LYS A 94 -17.77 -9.89 -10.61
N ALA A 95 -16.48 -10.12 -10.80
CA ALA A 95 -15.99 -11.14 -11.73
C ALA A 95 -16.40 -12.56 -11.30
N ARG A 96 -16.41 -12.87 -10.00
CA ARG A 96 -16.93 -14.15 -9.48
C ARG A 96 -18.43 -14.28 -9.72
N ASP A 97 -19.20 -13.24 -9.44
CA ASP A 97 -20.65 -13.24 -9.63
C ASP A 97 -21.06 -13.40 -11.10
N ASP A 98 -20.36 -12.75 -12.03
CA ASP A 98 -20.61 -12.89 -13.47
C ASP A 98 -20.37 -14.33 -13.95
N VAL A 99 -19.28 -14.96 -13.52
CA VAL A 99 -18.99 -16.36 -13.85
C VAL A 99 -20.03 -17.29 -13.21
N ARG A 100 -20.38 -17.08 -11.94
CA ARG A 100 -21.40 -17.86 -11.23
C ARG A 100 -22.75 -17.75 -11.94
N ALA A 101 -23.20 -16.55 -12.28
CA ALA A 101 -24.48 -16.32 -12.93
C ALA A 101 -24.53 -16.99 -14.32
N SER A 102 -23.48 -16.84 -15.12
CA SER A 102 -23.37 -17.47 -16.44
C SER A 102 -23.38 -19.00 -16.35
N ALA A 103 -22.57 -19.58 -15.46
CA ALA A 103 -22.51 -21.02 -15.27
C ALA A 103 -23.81 -21.59 -14.70
N THR A 104 -24.44 -20.91 -13.74
CA THR A 104 -25.73 -21.34 -13.15
C THR A 104 -26.81 -21.41 -14.21
N ARG A 105 -26.96 -20.36 -15.04
CA ARG A 105 -27.95 -20.35 -16.14
C ARG A 105 -27.71 -21.51 -17.12
N LYS A 106 -26.46 -21.75 -17.51
CA LYS A 106 -26.11 -22.87 -18.39
C LYS A 106 -26.45 -24.22 -17.75
N VAL A 107 -26.14 -24.42 -16.47
CA VAL A 107 -26.47 -25.65 -15.75
C VAL A 107 -27.98 -25.86 -15.65
N GLU A 108 -28.75 -24.82 -15.35
CA GLU A 108 -30.22 -24.89 -15.29
C GLU A 108 -30.83 -25.30 -16.63
N ASP A 109 -30.32 -24.76 -17.75
CA ASP A 109 -30.77 -25.13 -19.08
C ASP A 109 -30.38 -26.57 -19.45
N LEU A 110 -29.15 -26.98 -19.13
CA LEU A 110 -28.70 -28.36 -19.28
C LEU A 110 -29.50 -29.34 -18.41
N GLU A 111 -29.90 -28.96 -17.19
CA GLU A 111 -30.73 -29.80 -16.33
C GLU A 111 -32.14 -30.01 -16.88
N LYS A 112 -32.74 -29.00 -17.52
CA LYS A 112 -34.00 -29.17 -18.27
C LYS A 112 -33.82 -30.18 -19.41
N ASP A 113 -32.71 -30.09 -20.13
CA ASP A 113 -32.37 -31.03 -21.20
C ASP A 113 -32.22 -32.47 -20.69
N VAL A 114 -31.63 -32.68 -19.50
CA VAL A 114 -31.54 -34.00 -18.86
C VAL A 114 -32.93 -34.58 -18.58
N VAL A 115 -33.87 -33.76 -18.09
CA VAL A 115 -35.25 -34.19 -17.82
C VAL A 115 -35.95 -34.61 -19.12
N GLU A 116 -35.84 -33.80 -20.18
CA GLU A 116 -36.41 -34.15 -21.49
C GLU A 116 -35.78 -35.41 -22.09
N LEU A 117 -34.45 -35.53 -21.97
CA LEU A 117 -33.69 -36.69 -22.42
C LEU A 117 -34.14 -37.96 -21.74
N ARG A 118 -34.31 -37.93 -20.42
CA ARG A 118 -34.80 -39.08 -19.65
C ARG A 118 -36.14 -39.57 -20.17
N ALA A 119 -37.10 -38.67 -20.39
CA ALA A 119 -38.42 -39.03 -20.90
C ALA A 119 -38.38 -39.64 -22.32
N LYS A 120 -37.43 -39.21 -23.16
CA LYS A 120 -37.21 -39.82 -24.49
C LYS A 120 -36.50 -41.18 -24.36
N ALA A 121 -35.54 -41.29 -23.46
CA ALA A 121 -34.70 -42.48 -23.27
C ALA A 121 -35.53 -43.66 -22.74
N GLU A 122 -36.46 -43.41 -21.83
CA GLU A 122 -37.40 -44.42 -21.29
C GLU A 122 -38.26 -45.09 -22.38
N LYS A 123 -38.40 -44.48 -23.57
CA LYS A 123 -39.14 -45.05 -24.70
C LYS A 123 -38.30 -45.91 -25.63
N LYS A 124 -36.97 -45.75 -25.61
CA LYS A 124 -36.07 -46.32 -26.63
C LYS A 124 -35.00 -47.25 -26.04
N LEU A 125 -34.61 -47.02 -24.79
CA LEU A 125 -33.55 -47.75 -24.10
C LEU A 125 -34.13 -48.62 -22.98
N SER A 126 -33.36 -49.61 -22.54
CA SER A 126 -33.74 -50.39 -21.37
C SER A 126 -33.64 -49.55 -20.10
N LYS A 127 -34.44 -49.87 -19.07
CA LYS A 127 -34.40 -49.19 -17.77
C LYS A 127 -32.98 -49.08 -17.19
N ALA A 128 -32.20 -50.15 -17.28
CA ALA A 128 -30.83 -50.18 -16.77
C ALA A 128 -29.89 -49.21 -17.51
N GLU A 129 -30.09 -48.99 -18.81
CA GLU A 129 -29.32 -48.02 -19.59
C GLU A 129 -29.72 -46.58 -19.27
N VAL A 130 -31.02 -46.31 -19.12
CA VAL A 130 -31.53 -45.00 -18.69
C VAL A 130 -30.98 -44.65 -17.31
N ASP A 131 -31.05 -45.56 -16.35
CA ASP A 131 -30.56 -45.33 -14.98
C ASP A 131 -29.05 -45.01 -14.96
N ARG A 132 -28.24 -45.71 -15.75
CA ARG A 132 -26.80 -45.42 -15.89
C ARG A 132 -26.54 -44.05 -16.52
N MET A 133 -27.26 -43.72 -17.59
CA MET A 133 -27.13 -42.42 -18.28
C MET A 133 -27.52 -41.27 -17.35
N VAL A 134 -28.66 -41.37 -16.66
CA VAL A 134 -29.12 -40.34 -15.72
C VAL A 134 -28.12 -40.15 -14.58
N LYS A 135 -27.56 -41.24 -14.05
CA LYS A 135 -26.54 -41.17 -13.00
C LYS A 135 -25.27 -40.44 -13.47
N ASP A 136 -24.74 -40.76 -14.65
CA ASP A 136 -23.55 -40.06 -15.18
C ASP A 136 -23.80 -38.56 -15.37
N LEU A 137 -24.97 -38.18 -15.88
CA LEU A 137 -25.37 -36.78 -16.03
C LEU A 137 -25.52 -36.07 -14.68
N GLN A 138 -26.07 -36.76 -13.67
CA GLN A 138 -26.16 -36.23 -12.30
C GLN A 138 -24.77 -36.03 -11.68
N ASP A 139 -23.88 -37.01 -11.79
CA ASP A 139 -22.51 -36.92 -11.27
C ASP A 139 -21.74 -35.74 -11.92
N LYS A 140 -21.95 -35.48 -13.22
CA LYS A 140 -21.37 -34.33 -13.93
C LYS A 140 -21.99 -32.99 -13.50
N SER A 141 -23.31 -32.90 -13.32
CA SER A 141 -23.95 -31.69 -12.77
C SER A 141 -23.44 -31.39 -11.35
N GLU A 142 -23.31 -32.40 -10.51
CA GLU A 142 -22.71 -32.24 -9.18
C GLU A 142 -21.27 -31.75 -9.24
N ALA A 143 -20.47 -32.24 -10.19
CA ALA A 143 -19.11 -31.77 -10.39
C ALA A 143 -19.07 -30.28 -10.75
N VAL A 144 -19.97 -29.79 -11.61
CA VAL A 144 -20.10 -28.35 -11.90
C VAL A 144 -20.47 -27.57 -10.64
N ARG A 145 -21.45 -28.04 -9.87
CA ARG A 145 -21.89 -27.41 -8.61
C ARG A 145 -20.76 -27.33 -7.58
N ARG A 146 -19.88 -28.33 -7.52
CA ARG A 146 -18.68 -28.30 -6.67
C ARG A 146 -17.68 -27.25 -7.16
N SER A 147 -17.39 -27.20 -8.46
CA SER A 147 -16.52 -26.17 -9.03
C SER A 147 -17.06 -24.74 -8.82
N LEU A 148 -18.38 -24.55 -8.79
CA LEU A 148 -18.98 -23.24 -8.48
C LEU A 148 -18.73 -22.82 -7.02
N ARG A 149 -18.61 -23.76 -6.07
CA ARG A 149 -18.21 -23.44 -4.70
C ARG A 149 -16.73 -23.08 -4.62
N ASP A 150 -15.89 -23.73 -5.43
CA ASP A 150 -14.47 -23.39 -5.52
C ASP A 150 -14.26 -21.98 -6.09
N LEU A 151 -15.14 -21.55 -7.01
CA LEU A 151 -15.17 -20.18 -7.54
C LEU A 151 -15.41 -19.14 -6.44
N ASP A 152 -16.22 -19.47 -5.44
CA ASP A 152 -16.52 -18.56 -4.32
C ASP A 152 -15.29 -18.34 -3.43
N ALA A 153 -14.49 -19.39 -3.28
CA ALA A 153 -13.22 -19.35 -2.56
C ALA A 153 -12.06 -18.78 -3.39
N ALA A 154 -12.29 -18.45 -4.68
CA ALA A 154 -11.24 -17.95 -5.54
C ALA A 154 -10.78 -16.53 -5.15
N THR A 155 -9.50 -16.30 -5.32
CA THR A 155 -8.77 -15.05 -5.10
C THR A 155 -8.35 -14.45 -6.45
N SER A 156 -7.83 -13.22 -6.44
CA SER A 156 -7.35 -12.56 -7.67
C SER A 156 -6.25 -13.35 -8.40
N THR A 157 -5.45 -14.14 -7.68
CA THR A 157 -4.33 -14.90 -8.27
C THR A 157 -4.75 -16.21 -8.94
N ASN A 158 -5.89 -16.79 -8.56
CA ASN A 158 -6.34 -18.09 -9.07
C ASN A 158 -7.73 -18.08 -9.74
N LEU A 159 -8.42 -16.93 -9.77
CA LEU A 159 -9.76 -16.80 -10.37
C LEU A 159 -9.82 -17.35 -11.80
N GLU A 160 -8.86 -16.99 -12.65
CA GLU A 160 -8.87 -17.41 -14.07
C GLU A 160 -8.70 -18.93 -14.23
N GLN A 161 -7.89 -19.56 -13.37
CA GLN A 161 -7.75 -21.01 -13.36
C GLN A 161 -9.04 -21.69 -12.91
N VAL A 162 -9.67 -21.19 -11.85
CA VAL A 162 -10.93 -21.73 -11.34
C VAL A 162 -12.05 -21.56 -12.35
N LYS A 163 -12.14 -20.39 -12.99
CA LYS A 163 -13.08 -20.12 -14.09
C LYS A 163 -12.94 -21.12 -15.23
N LYS A 164 -11.72 -21.38 -15.71
CA LYS A 164 -11.47 -22.41 -16.74
C LYS A 164 -11.93 -23.79 -16.29
N GLY A 165 -11.72 -24.12 -15.01
CA GLY A 165 -12.23 -25.37 -14.42
C GLY A 165 -13.75 -25.45 -14.44
N VAL A 166 -14.45 -24.37 -14.08
CA VAL A 166 -15.93 -24.28 -14.17
C VAL A 166 -16.38 -24.44 -15.62
N ASP A 167 -15.81 -23.68 -16.56
CA ASP A 167 -16.16 -23.73 -17.98
C ASP A 167 -15.96 -25.14 -18.56
N GLN A 168 -14.82 -25.78 -18.25
CA GLN A 168 -14.55 -27.16 -18.68
C GLN A 168 -15.60 -28.14 -18.16
N ARG A 169 -16.01 -28.04 -16.88
CA ARG A 169 -17.02 -28.94 -16.32
C ARG A 169 -18.40 -28.73 -16.96
N VAL A 170 -18.76 -27.48 -17.26
CA VAL A 170 -20.00 -27.17 -17.97
C VAL A 170 -19.97 -27.77 -19.38
N GLU A 171 -18.85 -27.65 -20.10
CA GLU A 171 -18.69 -28.29 -21.42
C GLU A 171 -18.73 -29.82 -21.35
N GLU A 172 -18.11 -30.44 -20.34
CA GLU A 172 -18.17 -31.89 -20.13
C GLU A 172 -19.61 -32.37 -19.92
N LEU A 173 -20.43 -31.62 -19.18
CA LEU A 173 -21.85 -31.91 -18.99
C LEU A 173 -22.64 -31.75 -20.30
N ASP A 174 -22.45 -30.65 -21.03
CA ASP A 174 -23.10 -30.43 -22.34
C ASP A 174 -22.75 -31.54 -23.33
N ARG A 175 -21.46 -31.90 -23.46
CA ARG A 175 -21.04 -33.01 -24.35
C ARG A 175 -21.70 -34.33 -23.96
N ALA A 176 -21.79 -34.65 -22.66
CA ALA A 176 -22.47 -35.85 -22.20
C ALA A 176 -23.97 -35.84 -22.55
N ILE A 177 -24.62 -34.69 -22.45
CA ILE A 177 -26.03 -34.49 -22.87
C ILE A 177 -26.17 -34.67 -24.38
N GLN A 178 -25.26 -34.12 -25.20
CA GLN A 178 -25.30 -34.29 -26.66
C GLN A 178 -25.06 -35.75 -27.07
N GLU A 179 -24.14 -36.45 -26.40
CA GLU A 179 -23.92 -37.88 -26.62
C GLU A 179 -25.16 -38.71 -26.24
N ALA A 180 -25.78 -38.40 -25.11
CA ALA A 180 -27.05 -39.00 -24.69
C ALA A 180 -28.16 -38.75 -25.74
N ARG A 181 -28.31 -37.52 -26.24
CA ARG A 181 -29.28 -37.18 -27.30
C ARG A 181 -29.11 -38.03 -28.56
N ARG A 182 -27.87 -38.38 -28.93
CA ARG A 182 -27.58 -39.23 -30.10
C ARG A 182 -27.97 -40.70 -29.91
N ARG A 183 -28.03 -41.18 -28.66
CA ARG A 183 -28.40 -42.57 -28.33
C ARG A 183 -29.91 -42.78 -28.24
N VAL A 184 -30.66 -41.69 -28.14
CA VAL A 184 -32.11 -41.68 -27.93
C VAL A 184 -32.81 -41.26 -29.21
#